data_AF-A0A382PMB2-F1
#
_entry.id   AF-A0A382PMB2-F1
#
_cell.length_a   1.000
_cell.length_b   1.000
_cell.length_c   1.000
_cell.angle_alpha   90.00
_cell.angle_beta   90.00
_cell.angle_gamma   90.00
#
_symmetry.space_group_name_H-M   'P 1'
#
loop_
_entity.id
_entity.type
_entity.pdbx_description
1 polymer ?
#
loop_
_entity_poly.entity_id
_entity_poly.type
_entity_poly.pdbx_seq_one_letter_code
_entity_poly.pdbx_strand_id
1 'polypeptide(L)'
;WVGEEEIDINPDDAKELGVKDGDYVWVDANPEDRPFYGHEDRPELAAIARLMVRVHYNPALPRNMTIIIHGGNAATHRSKKAQIENADGSSRTDTGYIATFRSGSQQSVVRSWLQPTQMTESLAHKDFFTNKILKGFTVDTHTPTGAPKEVMVKITHAEDGGRGGEGTWEPATSGFTPGNENEDMKRFLAGGNIDD
;
A
#
# COMPACT_ATOMS: atom_id res chain seq x y z
N TRP A 1 0.91 6.77 -18.61
CA TRP A 1 0.59 6.55 -17.18
C TRP A 1 0.13 5.11 -17.05
N VAL A 2 0.94 4.25 -16.42
CA VAL A 2 0.46 2.91 -16.06
C VAL A 2 -0.14 3.05 -14.66
N GLY A 3 -1.40 2.65 -14.49
CA GLY A 3 -2.05 2.62 -13.19
C GLY A 3 -1.32 1.63 -12.31
N GLU A 4 -0.52 2.14 -11.38
CA GLU A 4 0.10 1.38 -10.31
C GLU A 4 -0.69 1.62 -9.03
N GLU A 5 -0.53 0.73 -8.05
CA GLU A 5 -1.09 0.97 -6.73
C GLU A 5 -0.33 2.08 -6.02
N GLU A 6 -1.06 2.80 -5.18
CA GLU A 6 -0.59 3.99 -4.48
C GLU A 6 -0.80 3.84 -2.96
N ILE A 7 0.01 4.56 -2.20
CA ILE A 7 -0.21 4.81 -0.78
C ILE A 7 -0.69 6.25 -0.62
N ASP A 8 -1.94 6.37 -0.17
CA ASP A 8 -2.49 7.66 0.22
C ASP A 8 -1.84 8.12 1.52
N ILE A 9 -1.36 9.36 1.54
CA ILE A 9 -0.78 10.00 2.71
C ILE A 9 -1.21 11.47 2.78
N ASN A 10 -1.36 11.98 3.99
CA ASN A 10 -1.59 13.41 4.19
C ASN A 10 -0.39 14.22 3.62
N PRO A 11 -0.61 15.27 2.81
CA PRO A 11 0.47 16.03 2.16
C PRO A 11 1.53 16.57 3.11
N ASP A 12 1.13 16.99 4.31
CA ASP A 12 2.07 17.58 5.26
C ASP A 12 2.93 16.50 5.94
N ASP A 13 2.48 15.23 5.99
CA ASP A 13 3.23 14.12 6.59
C ASP A 13 4.30 13.68 5.60
N ALA A 14 3.93 13.59 4.33
CA ALA A 14 4.87 13.34 3.26
C ALA A 14 5.97 14.41 3.21
N LYS A 15 5.63 15.69 3.32
CA LYS A 15 6.60 16.79 3.38
C LYS A 15 7.53 16.67 4.60
N GLU A 16 7.00 16.36 5.78
CA GLU A 16 7.80 16.12 6.99
C GLU A 16 8.74 14.91 6.83
N LEU A 17 8.32 13.88 6.08
CA LEU A 17 9.14 12.72 5.72
C LEU A 17 10.12 12.99 4.56
N GLY A 18 10.06 14.16 3.92
CA GLY A 18 10.89 14.52 2.77
C GLY A 18 10.54 13.77 1.49
N VAL A 19 9.28 13.35 1.34
CA VAL A 19 8.77 12.62 0.17
C VAL A 19 7.80 13.52 -0.60
N LYS A 20 7.83 13.47 -1.93
CA LYS A 20 6.94 14.25 -2.81
C LYS A 20 5.78 13.41 -3.32
N ASP A 21 4.74 14.09 -3.80
CA ASP A 21 3.63 13.46 -4.51
C ASP A 21 4.15 12.72 -5.76
N GLY A 22 3.81 11.44 -5.85
CA GLY A 22 4.27 10.54 -6.92
C GLY A 22 5.62 9.86 -6.71
N ASP A 23 6.39 10.20 -5.67
CA ASP A 23 7.64 9.47 -5.35
C ASP A 23 7.34 8.01 -4.97
N TYR A 24 8.31 7.12 -5.17
CA TYR A 24 8.25 5.78 -4.61
C TYR A 24 8.88 5.75 -3.22
N VAL A 25 8.23 5.01 -2.33
CA VAL A 25 8.70 4.81 -0.96
C VAL A 25 8.83 3.33 -0.63
N TRP A 26 9.78 3.02 0.24
CA TRP A 26 9.77 1.78 1.00
C TRP A 26 8.80 1.93 2.17
N VAL A 27 7.97 0.90 2.36
CA VAL A 27 7.06 0.81 3.51
C VAL A 27 7.41 -0.44 4.30
N ASP A 28 7.95 -0.24 5.50
CA ASP A 28 8.45 -1.30 6.35
C ASP A 28 7.62 -1.39 7.65
N ALA A 29 7.22 -2.59 8.04
CA ALA A 29 6.64 -2.83 9.37
C ALA A 29 7.73 -3.39 10.31
N ASN A 30 7.38 -4.21 11.30
CA ASN A 30 8.34 -4.71 12.31
C ASN A 30 9.57 -5.37 11.63
N PRO A 31 10.79 -4.82 11.81
CA PRO A 31 11.99 -5.36 11.18
C PRO A 31 12.33 -6.79 11.65
N GLU A 32 11.85 -7.22 12.82
CA GLU A 32 12.11 -8.59 13.31
C GLU A 32 11.45 -9.68 12.45
N ASP A 33 10.43 -9.35 11.66
CA ASP A 33 9.69 -10.34 10.88
C ASP A 33 9.26 -9.89 9.47
N ARG A 34 9.58 -8.66 9.05
CA ARG A 34 9.21 -8.11 7.73
C ARG A 34 10.42 -7.87 6.84
N PRO A 35 10.31 -8.10 5.51
CA PRO A 35 9.12 -8.59 4.79
C PRO A 35 8.76 -10.06 5.05
N PHE A 36 9.70 -10.84 5.59
CA PHE A 36 9.49 -12.18 6.13
C PHE A 36 10.64 -12.48 7.11
N TYR A 37 10.49 -13.53 7.93
CA TYR A 37 11.51 -13.93 8.90
C TYR A 37 12.82 -14.36 8.22
N GLY A 38 13.95 -13.75 8.61
CA GLY A 38 15.29 -14.06 8.06
C GLY A 38 15.51 -13.54 6.65
N HIS A 39 14.88 -12.41 6.28
CA HIS A 39 15.00 -11.84 4.95
C HIS A 39 16.40 -11.27 4.64
N GLU A 40 17.17 -10.95 5.68
CA GLU A 40 18.53 -10.43 5.58
C GLU A 40 19.48 -11.44 4.95
N ASP A 41 19.26 -12.73 5.21
CA ASP A 41 20.02 -13.83 4.60
C ASP A 41 19.56 -14.14 3.16
N ARG A 42 18.45 -13.54 2.72
CA ARG A 42 17.76 -13.81 1.44
C ARG A 42 17.45 -12.52 0.66
N PRO A 43 18.47 -11.71 0.33
CA PRO A 43 18.28 -10.38 -0.25
C PRO A 43 17.53 -10.40 -1.60
N GLU A 44 17.67 -11.47 -2.38
CA GLU A 44 16.95 -11.66 -3.64
C GLU A 44 15.44 -11.79 -3.45
N LEU A 45 15.03 -12.47 -2.37
CA LEU A 45 13.62 -12.61 -2.00
C LEU A 45 13.12 -11.34 -1.32
N ALA A 46 13.95 -10.72 -0.48
CA ALA A 46 13.62 -9.46 0.18
C ALA A 46 13.32 -8.35 -0.85
N ALA A 47 14.08 -8.28 -1.94
CA ALA A 47 13.85 -7.33 -3.04
C ALA A 47 12.52 -7.54 -3.79
N ILE A 48 11.95 -8.74 -3.72
CA ILE A 48 10.62 -9.06 -4.28
C ILE A 48 9.53 -8.81 -3.25
N ALA A 49 9.77 -9.17 -1.99
CA ALA A 49 8.75 -9.18 -0.94
C ALA A 49 8.60 -7.84 -0.21
N ARG A 50 9.63 -7.01 -0.13
CA ARG A 50 9.57 -5.68 0.52
C ARG A 50 8.69 -4.74 -0.30
N LEU A 51 7.79 -4.03 0.37
CA LEU A 51 6.82 -3.15 -0.28
C LEU A 51 7.49 -1.87 -0.75
N MET A 52 7.44 -1.65 -2.07
CA MET A 52 7.70 -0.36 -2.69
C MET A 52 6.46 0.09 -3.46
N VAL A 53 5.97 1.28 -3.15
CA VAL A 53 4.70 1.81 -3.64
C VAL A 53 4.81 3.30 -3.90
N ARG A 54 4.02 3.82 -4.85
CA ARG A 54 3.97 5.25 -5.17
C ARG A 54 3.17 6.01 -4.12
N VAL A 55 3.66 7.17 -3.70
CA VAL A 55 2.95 8.11 -2.83
C VAL A 55 1.90 8.87 -3.63
N HIS A 56 0.70 8.99 -3.07
CA HIS A 56 -0.34 9.85 -3.55
C HIS A 56 -0.81 10.79 -2.42
N TYR A 57 -0.81 12.09 -2.68
CA TYR A 57 -1.22 13.08 -1.71
C TYR A 57 -2.74 13.11 -1.54
N ASN A 58 -3.21 12.80 -0.34
CA ASN A 58 -4.61 12.79 0.01
C ASN A 58 -4.90 13.68 1.24
N PRO A 59 -5.33 14.94 1.06
CA PRO A 59 -5.58 15.86 2.17
C PRO A 59 -6.82 15.49 3.00
N ALA A 60 -7.66 14.55 2.54
CA ALA A 60 -8.79 14.05 3.32
C ALA A 60 -8.35 13.06 4.42
N LEU A 61 -7.12 12.52 4.35
CA LEU A 61 -6.60 11.66 5.39
C LEU A 61 -6.18 12.44 6.64
N PRO A 62 -6.51 11.94 7.85
CA PRO A 62 -5.93 12.44 9.09
C PRO A 62 -4.39 12.38 9.07
N ARG A 63 -3.76 13.28 9.84
CA ARG A 63 -2.30 13.23 10.10
C ARG A 63 -1.91 11.88 10.71
N ASN A 64 -0.73 11.37 10.37
CA ASN A 64 -0.17 10.09 10.81
C ASN A 64 -0.97 8.84 10.41
N MET A 65 -1.79 8.95 9.36
CA MET A 65 -2.54 7.83 8.79
C MET A 65 -2.24 7.71 7.30
N THR A 66 -2.03 6.48 6.84
CA THR A 66 -1.88 6.15 5.42
C THR A 66 -2.81 5.02 5.02
N ILE A 67 -3.24 5.00 3.77
CA ILE A 67 -4.10 3.93 3.24
C ILE A 67 -3.47 3.36 1.97
N ILE A 68 -3.45 2.03 1.88
CA ILE A 68 -3.24 1.32 0.62
C ILE A 68 -4.53 0.53 0.36
N ILE A 69 -5.14 0.74 -0.80
CA ILE A 69 -6.36 0.03 -1.15
C ILE A 69 -6.07 -1.46 -1.33
N HIS A 70 -6.94 -2.30 -0.78
CA HIS A 70 -6.78 -3.75 -0.87
C HIS A 70 -7.20 -4.26 -2.26
N GLY A 71 -6.45 -5.21 -2.80
CA GLY A 71 -6.82 -5.96 -4.01
C GLY A 71 -5.77 -5.93 -5.12
N GLY A 72 -4.66 -5.22 -4.93
CA GLY A 72 -3.58 -5.15 -5.92
C GLY A 72 -2.86 -6.47 -6.19
N ASN A 73 -2.32 -6.60 -7.40
CA ASN A 73 -1.51 -7.74 -7.83
C ASN A 73 -0.09 -7.63 -7.26
N ALA A 74 0.26 -8.55 -6.38
CA ALA A 74 1.58 -8.60 -5.73
C ALA A 74 2.74 -8.76 -6.73
N ALA A 75 3.91 -8.26 -6.35
CA ALA A 75 5.13 -8.58 -7.07
C ALA A 75 5.46 -10.07 -6.96
N THR A 76 5.99 -10.63 -8.05
CA THR A 76 6.42 -12.02 -8.16
C THR A 76 7.83 -12.07 -8.72
N HIS A 77 8.48 -13.23 -8.64
CA HIS A 77 9.76 -13.46 -9.31
C HIS A 77 9.73 -13.10 -10.80
N ARG A 78 8.64 -13.48 -11.50
CA ARG A 78 8.49 -13.21 -12.93
C ARG A 78 8.26 -11.73 -13.21
N SER A 79 7.44 -11.05 -12.41
CA SER A 79 7.19 -9.62 -12.63
C SER A 79 8.42 -8.78 -12.30
N LYS A 80 9.23 -9.18 -11.30
CA LYS A 80 10.48 -8.49 -10.99
C LYS A 80 11.53 -8.70 -12.07
N LYS A 81 11.63 -9.91 -12.61
CA LYS A 81 12.46 -10.21 -13.79
C LYS A 81 12.01 -9.38 -15.00
N ALA A 82 10.70 -9.32 -15.25
CA ALA A 82 10.11 -8.54 -16.35
C ALA A 82 10.44 -7.04 -16.24
N GLN A 83 10.37 -6.44 -15.05
CA GLN A 83 10.76 -5.04 -14.85
C GLN A 83 12.22 -4.74 -15.25
N ILE A 84 13.11 -5.74 -15.15
CA ILE A 84 14.53 -5.61 -15.51
C ILE A 84 14.76 -5.85 -17.00
N GLU A 85 14.09 -6.86 -17.58
CA GLU A 85 14.33 -7.29 -18.96
C GLU A 85 13.50 -6.54 -20.00
N ASN A 86 12.30 -6.07 -19.63
CA ASN A 86 11.42 -5.35 -20.55
C ASN A 86 12.00 -3.96 -20.83
N ALA A 87 12.11 -3.60 -22.11
CA ALA A 87 12.68 -2.32 -22.54
C ALA A 87 11.91 -1.08 -22.02
N ASP A 88 10.63 -1.26 -21.68
CA ASP A 88 9.76 -0.21 -21.11
C ASP A 88 9.73 -0.21 -19.58
N GLY A 89 10.45 -1.13 -18.92
CA GLY A 89 10.47 -1.30 -17.46
C GLY A 89 9.17 -1.86 -16.87
N SER A 90 8.24 -2.36 -17.70
CA SER A 90 6.94 -2.86 -17.24
C SER A 90 7.06 -4.19 -16.49
N SER A 91 6.15 -4.42 -15.55
CA SER A 91 6.05 -5.68 -14.79
C SER A 91 5.34 -6.81 -15.54
N ARG A 92 5.02 -6.60 -16.83
CA ARG A 92 4.26 -7.55 -17.66
C ARG A 92 5.10 -8.78 -17.97
N THR A 93 4.62 -9.91 -17.48
CA THR A 93 5.25 -11.22 -17.67
C THR A 93 4.84 -11.88 -18.99
N ASP A 94 5.55 -12.95 -19.34
CA ASP A 94 5.23 -13.85 -20.46
C ASP A 94 3.84 -14.50 -20.37
N THR A 95 3.30 -14.66 -19.16
CA THR A 95 1.94 -15.20 -18.94
C THR A 95 0.85 -14.14 -19.00
N GLY A 96 1.21 -12.87 -19.17
CA GLY A 96 0.27 -11.73 -19.13
C GLY A 96 -0.03 -11.21 -17.72
N TYR A 97 0.56 -11.80 -16.66
CA TYR A 97 0.47 -11.22 -15.32
C TYR A 97 1.19 -9.88 -15.25
N ILE A 98 0.58 -8.90 -14.58
CA ILE A 98 1.11 -7.56 -14.34
C ILE A 98 1.00 -7.29 -12.84
N ALA A 99 2.14 -7.10 -12.17
CA ALA A 99 2.16 -6.62 -10.80
C ALA A 99 1.79 -5.15 -10.77
N THR A 100 0.90 -4.77 -9.85
CA THR A 100 0.47 -3.37 -9.68
C THR A 100 1.39 -2.61 -8.73
N PHE A 101 2.17 -3.31 -7.92
CA PHE A 101 3.22 -2.74 -7.06
C PHE A 101 4.59 -2.82 -7.73
N ARG A 102 5.47 -1.88 -7.39
CA ARG A 102 6.88 -1.87 -7.84
C ARG A 102 7.66 -3.05 -7.24
N SER A 103 7.40 -3.37 -5.97
CA SER A 103 7.75 -4.63 -5.30
C SER A 103 6.83 -4.88 -4.12
N GLY A 104 6.79 -6.12 -3.63
CA GLY A 104 5.94 -6.54 -2.51
C GLY A 104 4.44 -6.45 -2.83
N SER A 105 3.67 -6.15 -1.80
CA SER A 105 2.23 -5.90 -1.85
C SER A 105 1.79 -5.19 -0.57
N GLN A 106 0.55 -4.73 -0.50
CA GLN A 106 -0.08 -4.29 0.74
C GLN A 106 -0.01 -5.34 1.86
N GLN A 107 0.08 -6.64 1.53
CA GLN A 107 0.22 -7.72 2.49
C GLN A 107 1.66 -7.93 2.99
N SER A 108 2.65 -7.26 2.40
CA SER A 108 4.05 -7.39 2.83
C SER A 108 4.31 -6.81 4.22
N VAL A 109 3.49 -5.85 4.64
CA VAL A 109 3.64 -5.14 5.92
C VAL A 109 2.76 -5.71 7.03
N VAL A 110 1.90 -6.69 6.74
CA VAL A 110 0.91 -7.17 7.71
C VAL A 110 1.27 -8.53 8.28
N ARG A 111 0.95 -8.71 9.57
CA ARG A 111 1.07 -9.97 10.29
C ARG A 111 -0.28 -10.41 10.79
N SER A 112 -0.60 -11.69 10.65
CA SER A 112 -1.76 -12.26 11.34
C SER A 112 -1.50 -12.34 12.84
N TRP A 113 -2.41 -11.75 13.61
CA TRP A 113 -2.48 -11.90 15.06
C TRP A 113 -3.75 -12.66 15.43
N LEU A 114 -3.59 -13.93 15.82
CA LEU A 114 -4.71 -14.78 16.18
C LEU A 114 -5.19 -14.43 17.59
N GLN A 115 -6.41 -13.91 17.70
CA GLN A 115 -6.98 -13.49 18.97
C GLN A 115 -7.32 -14.72 19.83
N PRO A 116 -6.73 -14.91 21.04
CA PRO A 116 -7.00 -16.07 21.87
C PRO A 116 -8.49 -16.26 22.25
N THR A 117 -9.24 -15.16 22.36
CA THR A 117 -10.68 -15.20 22.62
C THR A 117 -11.49 -15.89 21.52
N GLN A 118 -11.00 -15.85 20.28
CA GLN A 118 -11.59 -16.55 19.13
C GLN A 118 -11.18 -18.03 19.04
N MET A 119 -10.31 -18.49 19.93
CA MET A 119 -9.80 -19.87 19.96
C MET A 119 -10.37 -20.69 21.12
N THR A 120 -11.45 -20.19 21.74
CA THR A 120 -12.04 -20.84 22.91
C THR A 120 -13.04 -21.93 22.50
N GLU A 121 -12.96 -23.09 23.15
CA GLU A 121 -13.97 -24.17 23.02
C GLU A 121 -15.23 -23.90 23.87
N SER A 122 -15.31 -22.73 24.51
CA SER A 122 -16.36 -22.40 25.47
C SER A 122 -17.44 -21.47 24.94
N LEU A 123 -17.24 -20.81 23.79
CA LEU A 123 -18.21 -19.86 23.25
C LEU A 123 -19.47 -20.59 22.78
N ALA A 124 -20.62 -20.25 23.34
CA ALA A 124 -21.91 -20.67 22.80
C ALA A 124 -22.35 -19.72 21.68
N HIS A 125 -22.68 -20.24 20.51
CA HIS A 125 -23.12 -19.43 19.37
C HIS A 125 -24.14 -20.19 18.52
N LYS A 126 -24.77 -19.48 17.58
CA LYS A 126 -25.72 -20.04 16.62
C LYS A 126 -24.95 -20.71 15.48
N ASP A 127 -25.41 -21.86 15.03
CA ASP A 127 -24.89 -22.55 13.85
C ASP A 127 -25.24 -21.78 12.56
N PHE A 128 -24.41 -21.94 11.54
CA PHE A 128 -24.53 -21.19 10.30
C PHE A 128 -25.87 -21.51 9.61
N PHE A 129 -26.70 -20.48 9.39
CA PHE A 129 -28.05 -20.59 8.80
C PHE A 129 -29.06 -21.51 9.54
N THR A 130 -28.81 -21.94 10.78
CA THR A 130 -29.79 -22.75 11.54
C THR A 130 -30.08 -22.13 12.90
N ASN A 131 -31.16 -22.55 13.58
CA ASN A 131 -31.46 -22.11 14.96
C ASN A 131 -30.82 -22.98 16.03
N LYS A 132 -29.91 -23.89 15.65
CA LYS A 132 -29.20 -24.75 16.58
C LYS A 132 -28.13 -23.96 17.32
N ILE A 133 -28.06 -24.13 18.64
CA ILE A 133 -26.96 -23.59 19.46
C ILE A 133 -25.84 -24.62 19.49
N LEU A 134 -24.64 -24.18 19.13
CA LEU A 134 -23.39 -24.93 19.24
C LEU A 134 -22.50 -24.28 20.31
N LYS A 135 -21.42 -24.98 20.65
CA LYS A 135 -20.41 -24.50 21.57
C LYS A 135 -19.03 -24.87 21.04
N GLY A 136 -18.10 -23.92 21.04
CA GLY A 136 -16.74 -24.11 20.56
C GLY A 136 -16.59 -23.86 19.07
N PHE A 137 -15.59 -24.47 18.44
CA PHE A 137 -15.21 -24.19 17.05
C PHE A 137 -16.37 -24.39 16.05
N THR A 138 -16.52 -23.45 15.10
CA THR A 138 -17.40 -23.61 13.93
C THR A 138 -16.90 -22.75 12.76
N VAL A 139 -16.71 -23.37 11.60
CA VAL A 139 -16.26 -22.72 10.36
C VAL A 139 -17.15 -21.52 10.03
N ASP A 140 -16.53 -20.41 9.62
CA ASP A 140 -17.18 -19.14 9.24
C ASP A 140 -18.08 -18.50 10.33
N THR A 141 -18.02 -18.97 11.58
CA THR A 141 -18.78 -18.41 12.71
C THR A 141 -17.91 -18.15 13.95
N HIS A 142 -17.18 -19.16 14.41
CA HIS A 142 -16.26 -19.07 15.54
C HIS A 142 -14.95 -19.77 15.21
N THR A 143 -14.08 -19.02 14.53
CA THR A 143 -12.72 -19.40 14.19
C THR A 143 -11.78 -18.21 14.42
N PRO A 144 -10.48 -18.45 14.65
CA PRO A 144 -9.49 -17.38 14.68
C PRO A 144 -9.46 -16.65 13.32
N THR A 145 -9.58 -15.33 13.31
CA THR A 145 -9.29 -14.51 12.12
C THR A 145 -7.90 -13.89 12.23
N GLY A 146 -7.13 -14.04 11.16
CA GLY A 146 -5.81 -13.42 11.01
C GLY A 146 -5.85 -12.08 10.29
N ALA A 147 -7.04 -11.51 10.04
CA ALA A 147 -7.21 -10.30 9.25
C ALA A 147 -6.58 -9.09 9.96
N PRO A 148 -5.55 -8.45 9.37
CA PRO A 148 -4.97 -7.23 9.91
C PRO A 148 -5.98 -6.10 9.73
N LYS A 149 -6.29 -5.37 10.81
CA LYS A 149 -7.11 -4.15 10.71
C LYS A 149 -6.24 -2.92 10.47
N GLU A 150 -5.11 -2.84 11.16
CA GLU A 150 -4.17 -1.72 11.14
C GLU A 150 -2.76 -2.24 11.44
N VAL A 151 -1.73 -1.55 10.94
CA VAL A 151 -0.33 -1.84 11.25
C VAL A 151 0.46 -0.52 11.29
N MET A 152 1.43 -0.43 12.19
CA MET A 152 2.37 0.69 12.22
C MET A 152 3.51 0.41 11.22
N VAL A 153 3.81 1.41 10.40
CA VAL A 153 4.85 1.31 9.37
C VAL A 153 5.82 2.49 9.47
N LYS A 154 7.03 2.27 8.98
CA LYS A 154 8.01 3.30 8.65
C LYS A 154 8.00 3.51 7.14
N ILE A 155 7.92 4.77 6.73
CA ILE A 155 8.01 5.17 5.33
C ILE A 155 9.36 5.85 5.10
N THR A 156 10.05 5.45 4.05
CA THR A 156 11.31 6.08 3.62
C THR A 156 11.33 6.25 2.11
N HIS A 157 11.82 7.39 1.62
CA HIS A 157 12.04 7.62 0.18
C HIS A 157 12.86 6.49 -0.46
N ALA A 158 12.51 6.13 -1.69
CA ALA A 158 13.16 5.07 -2.44
C ALA A 158 13.61 5.51 -3.85
N GLU A 159 12.71 6.10 -4.64
CA GLU A 159 12.96 6.55 -6.03
C GLU A 159 12.10 7.79 -6.30
N ASP A 160 12.60 8.73 -7.09
CA ASP A 160 11.81 9.88 -7.52
C ASP A 160 10.66 9.44 -8.44
N GLY A 161 9.53 10.15 -8.40
CA GLY A 161 8.34 9.78 -9.18
C GLY A 161 8.40 10.04 -10.68
N GLY A 162 9.39 10.81 -11.14
CA GLY A 162 9.58 11.16 -12.55
C GLY A 162 9.99 9.96 -13.41
N ARG A 163 9.86 10.14 -14.73
CA ARG A 163 10.17 9.07 -15.69
C ARG A 163 11.64 8.65 -15.57
N GLY A 164 11.89 7.36 -15.35
CA GLY A 164 13.24 6.83 -15.17
C GLY A 164 13.80 7.01 -13.76
N GLY A 165 12.96 7.40 -12.79
CA GLY A 165 13.38 7.63 -11.42
C GLY A 165 14.07 8.98 -11.21
N GLU A 166 13.77 9.95 -12.07
CA GLU A 166 14.40 11.27 -12.06
C GLU A 166 13.36 12.38 -12.03
N GLY A 167 13.41 13.20 -10.98
CA GLY A 167 12.61 14.42 -10.89
C GLY A 167 11.16 14.19 -10.48
N THR A 168 10.36 15.26 -10.54
CA THR A 168 8.98 15.22 -10.06
C THR A 168 8.08 14.41 -10.99
N TRP A 169 7.16 13.65 -10.41
CA TRP A 169 6.10 12.97 -11.15
C TRP A 169 5.28 13.99 -11.96
N GLU A 170 5.11 13.78 -13.26
CA GLU A 170 4.52 14.79 -14.16
C GLU A 170 3.14 15.29 -13.72
N PRO A 171 2.19 14.46 -13.24
CA PRO A 171 0.92 14.96 -12.71
C PRO A 171 1.10 15.97 -11.57
N ALA A 172 2.07 15.75 -10.68
CA ALA A 172 2.39 16.67 -9.59
C ALA A 172 3.01 18.00 -10.06
N THR A 173 3.44 18.09 -11.32
CA THR A 173 3.94 19.35 -11.92
C THR A 173 2.82 20.24 -12.48
N SER A 174 1.60 19.70 -12.59
CA SER A 174 0.50 20.36 -13.30
C SER A 174 -0.05 21.62 -12.61
N GLY A 175 0.18 21.77 -11.31
CA GLY A 175 -0.46 22.84 -10.52
C GLY A 175 -1.85 22.49 -9.99
N PHE A 176 -2.34 21.27 -10.25
CA PHE A 176 -3.71 20.84 -9.94
C PHE A 176 -3.80 19.66 -8.97
N THR A 177 -2.68 19.16 -8.44
CA THR A 177 -2.68 18.12 -7.39
C THR A 177 -2.58 18.73 -6.00
N PRO A 178 -3.12 18.06 -4.96
CA PRO A 178 -3.04 18.56 -3.59
C PRO A 178 -1.60 18.87 -3.17
N GLY A 179 -1.39 20.01 -2.52
CA GLY A 179 -0.08 20.45 -2.06
C GLY A 179 0.87 20.99 -3.14
N ASN A 180 0.46 20.93 -4.42
CA ASN A 180 1.20 21.47 -5.56
C ASN A 180 0.38 22.52 -6.32
N GLU A 181 -0.52 23.24 -5.64
CA GLU A 181 -1.47 24.15 -6.30
C GLU A 181 -0.76 25.35 -6.94
N ASN A 182 -1.07 25.63 -8.20
CA ASN A 182 -0.67 26.88 -8.86
C ASN A 182 -1.58 28.04 -8.43
N GLU A 183 -1.25 29.27 -8.86
CA GLU A 183 -2.01 30.47 -8.47
C GLU A 183 -3.47 30.43 -8.91
N ASP A 184 -3.76 29.87 -10.08
CA ASP A 184 -5.12 29.71 -10.59
C ASP A 184 -5.93 28.74 -9.71
N MET A 185 -5.33 27.63 -9.30
CA MET A 185 -5.96 26.63 -8.43
C MET A 185 -6.19 27.19 -7.03
N LYS A 186 -5.24 27.95 -6.48
CA LYS A 186 -5.42 28.67 -5.21
C LYS A 186 -6.57 29.67 -5.29
N ARG A 187 -6.66 30.43 -6.38
CA ARG A 187 -7.79 31.35 -6.62
C ARG A 187 -9.12 30.60 -6.69
N PHE A 188 -9.17 29.47 -7.40
CA PHE A 188 -10.36 28.62 -7.48
C PHE A 188 -10.80 28.13 -6.09
N LEU A 189 -9.87 27.58 -5.29
CA LEU A 189 -10.15 27.07 -3.94
C LEU A 189 -10.65 28.17 -2.98
N ALA A 190 -10.19 29.41 -3.18
CA ALA A 190 -10.67 30.58 -2.45
C ALA A 190 -12.05 31.09 -2.93
N GLY A 191 -12.67 30.43 -3.93
CA GLY A 191 -13.94 30.86 -4.53
C GLY A 191 -13.82 32.07 -5.44
N GLY A 192 -12.62 32.40 -5.92
CA GLY A 192 -12.34 33.61 -6.68
C GLY A 192 -12.63 33.53 -8.18
N ASN A 193 -12.95 32.34 -8.71
CA ASN A 193 -13.35 32.15 -10.10
C ASN A 193 -14.85 32.45 -10.25
N ILE A 194 -15.18 33.74 -10.26
CA ILE A 194 -16.51 34.24 -10.63
C ILE A 194 -16.40 34.71 -12.07
N ASP A 195 -17.29 34.24 -12.94
CA ASP A 195 -17.44 34.75 -14.30
C ASP A 195 -17.92 36.22 -14.23
N ASP A 196 -17.32 37.11 -15.02
CA ASP A 196 -17.90 38.42 -15.33
C ASP A 196 -19.08 38.28 -16.30
#